data_AF-A0A0F8YXT2-F1
#
_entry.id   AF-A0A0F8YXT2-F1
#
_cell.length_a   1.000
_cell.length_b   1.000
_cell.length_c   1.000
_cell.angle_alpha   90.00
_cell.angle_beta   90.00
_cell.angle_gamma   90.00
#
_symmetry.space_group_name_H-M   'P 1'
#
loop_
_entity.id
_entity.type
_entity.pdbx_description
1 polymer ?
#
loop_
_entity_poly.entity_id
_entity_poly.type
_entity_poly.pdbx_seq_one_letter_code
_entity_poly.pdbx_strand_id
1 'polypeptide(L)'
;MSPVDENLGSEQFIGSTDALSTYGNLRLSWDIYSGGTRRRAIEVEKINEEIANVEIEQMEHALMNELLNLYDFYSIRVALLDVANESIEAAELNMSIADEKFRSGAISSFEYRDIQLIYLTSALRRLEAIYNLIGSRTSLTRLTGGFLMENTSAESG
;
A
#
# COMPACT_ATOMS: atom_id res chain seq x y z
N MET A 1 -13.01 -93.22 -51.03
CA MET A 1 -14.05 -92.89 -50.03
C MET A 1 -14.38 -91.41 -50.20
N SER A 2 -15.41 -91.07 -50.97
CA SER A 2 -16.05 -89.75 -50.91
C SER A 2 -17.12 -89.77 -49.81
N PRO A 3 -17.80 -88.65 -49.49
CA PRO A 3 -17.37 -87.30 -49.11
C PRO A 3 -17.95 -86.97 -47.71
N VAL A 4 -17.90 -85.71 -47.24
CA VAL A 4 -19.08 -84.92 -46.81
C VAL A 4 -18.58 -83.55 -46.36
N ASP A 5 -19.08 -82.58 -47.10
CA ASP A 5 -19.09 -81.16 -46.85
C ASP A 5 -20.19 -80.87 -45.82
N GLU A 6 -19.93 -80.06 -44.80
CA GLU A 6 -21.00 -79.30 -44.13
C GLU A 6 -20.46 -77.93 -43.72
N ASN A 7 -20.45 -77.06 -44.74
CA ASN A 7 -20.74 -75.63 -44.67
C ASN A 7 -21.67 -75.24 -43.50
N LEU A 8 -21.37 -74.11 -42.85
CA LEU A 8 -22.23 -72.94 -42.58
C LEU A 8 -21.43 -72.08 -41.57
N GLY A 9 -20.94 -70.88 -41.94
CA GLY A 9 -21.68 -69.63 -41.74
C GLY A 9 -22.08 -69.47 -40.26
N SER A 10 -21.66 -68.48 -39.48
CA SER A 10 -21.36 -67.08 -39.77
C SER A 10 -21.01 -66.41 -38.44
N GLU A 11 -20.30 -65.28 -38.52
CA GLU A 11 -20.34 -64.17 -37.54
C GLU A 11 -19.85 -64.46 -36.11
N GLN A 12 -18.56 -64.15 -35.89
CA GLN A 12 -18.08 -63.68 -34.59
C GLN A 12 -18.81 -62.37 -34.26
N PHE A 13 -19.92 -62.46 -33.54
CA PHE A 13 -20.61 -61.30 -32.98
C PHE A 13 -19.72 -60.69 -31.90
N ILE A 14 -19.00 -59.61 -32.22
CA ILE A 14 -18.43 -58.70 -31.22
C ILE A 14 -19.59 -57.91 -30.65
N GLY A 15 -20.24 -58.49 -29.65
CA GLY A 15 -21.22 -57.79 -28.83
C GLY A 15 -20.52 -56.85 -27.88
N SER A 16 -20.19 -55.64 -28.35
CA SER A 16 -19.93 -54.49 -27.49
C SER A 16 -21.20 -54.21 -26.70
N THR A 17 -21.33 -54.85 -25.54
CA THR A 17 -22.35 -54.47 -24.57
C THR A 17 -21.84 -53.22 -23.87
N ASP A 18 -22.09 -52.06 -24.47
CA ASP A 18 -22.08 -50.78 -23.77
C ASP A 18 -23.21 -50.81 -22.73
N ALA A 19 -22.95 -51.46 -21.61
CA ALA A 19 -23.76 -51.29 -20.41
C ALA A 19 -23.46 -49.89 -19.87
N LEU A 20 -24.26 -48.90 -20.27
CA LEU A 20 -24.30 -47.60 -19.63
C LEU A 20 -24.79 -47.79 -18.19
N SER A 21 -23.86 -48.09 -17.28
CA SER A 21 -24.13 -48.15 -15.85
C SER A 21 -24.15 -46.73 -15.30
N THR A 22 -25.35 -46.14 -15.24
CA THR A 22 -25.59 -44.96 -14.41
C THR A 22 -25.72 -45.43 -12.97
N TYR A 23 -24.69 -45.18 -12.17
CA TYR A 23 -24.74 -45.34 -10.73
C TYR A 23 -24.51 -43.97 -10.07
N GLY A 24 -25.44 -43.57 -9.20
CA GLY A 24 -25.30 -42.41 -8.33
C GLY A 24 -25.17 -42.89 -6.89
N ASN A 25 -24.06 -42.59 -6.25
CA ASN A 25 -23.84 -42.95 -4.84
C ASN A 25 -24.12 -41.73 -3.96
N LEU A 26 -25.10 -41.85 -3.05
CA LEU A 26 -25.35 -40.87 -1.99
C LEU A 26 -24.80 -41.43 -0.67
N ARG A 27 -23.79 -40.78 -0.10
CA ARG A 27 -23.23 -41.12 1.21
C ARG A 27 -23.63 -40.05 2.23
N LEU A 28 -24.47 -40.43 3.18
CA LEU A 28 -24.77 -39.63 4.37
C LEU A 28 -23.88 -40.11 5.51
N SER A 29 -23.13 -39.19 6.12
CA SER A 29 -22.25 -39.45 7.27
C SER A 29 -22.63 -38.52 8.40
N TRP A 30 -22.90 -39.07 9.59
CA TRP A 30 -23.19 -38.31 10.80
C TRP A 30 -22.39 -38.89 11.96
N ASP A 31 -21.61 -38.04 12.64
CA ASP A 31 -20.83 -38.45 13.80
C ASP A 31 -21.73 -38.61 15.04
N ILE A 32 -21.80 -39.84 15.56
CA ILE A 32 -22.59 -40.18 16.75
C ILE A 32 -21.85 -39.92 18.08
N TYR A 33 -20.51 -39.88 18.08
CA TYR A 33 -19.70 -39.50 19.25
C TYR A 33 -18.27 -39.15 18.84
N SER A 34 -17.81 -37.92 19.13
CA SER A 34 -16.51 -37.40 18.68
C SER A 34 -15.46 -37.25 19.80
N GLY A 35 -15.64 -37.83 21.00
CA GLY A 35 -14.63 -37.79 22.08
C GLY A 35 -14.16 -36.38 22.49
N GLY A 36 -15.00 -35.35 22.30
CA GLY A 36 -14.69 -33.95 22.58
C GLY A 36 -13.78 -33.25 21.55
N THR A 37 -13.41 -33.88 20.43
CA THR A 37 -12.59 -33.25 19.38
C THR A 37 -13.30 -32.07 18.73
N ARG A 38 -14.60 -32.20 18.42
CA ARG A 38 -15.42 -31.11 17.86
C ARG A 38 -15.47 -29.90 18.79
N ARG A 39 -15.60 -30.11 20.10
CA ARG A 39 -15.60 -29.03 21.09
C ARG A 39 -14.25 -28.32 21.13
N ARG A 40 -13.15 -29.07 21.13
CA ARG A 40 -11.78 -28.52 21.05
C ARG A 40 -11.54 -27.76 19.75
N ALA A 41 -12.03 -28.26 18.61
CA ALA A 41 -11.91 -27.56 17.34
C ALA A 41 -12.62 -26.20 17.38
N ILE A 42 -13.84 -26.14 17.92
CA ILE A 42 -14.57 -24.88 18.11
C ILE A 42 -13.83 -23.92 19.05
N GLU A 43 -13.21 -24.43 20.11
CA GLU A 43 -12.42 -23.62 21.05
C GLU A 43 -11.15 -23.05 20.40
N VAL A 44 -10.44 -23.85 19.59
CA VAL A 44 -9.30 -23.39 18.80
C VAL A 44 -9.72 -22.30 17.80
N GLU A 45 -10.83 -22.50 17.07
CA GLU A 45 -11.32 -21.49 16.13
C GLU A 45 -11.70 -20.17 16.82
N LYS A 46 -12.28 -20.22 18.02
CA LYS A 46 -12.55 -19.01 18.82
C LYS A 46 -11.28 -18.28 19.23
N ILE A 47 -10.24 -19.03 19.62
CA ILE A 47 -8.93 -18.44 19.95
C ILE A 47 -8.32 -17.79 18.71
N ASN A 48 -8.41 -18.43 17.54
CA ASN A 48 -7.92 -17.86 16.29
C ASN A 48 -8.68 -16.57 15.91
N GLU A 49 -10.00 -16.53 16.12
CA GLU A 49 -10.81 -15.32 15.93
C GLU A 49 -10.36 -14.19 16.87
N GLU A 50 -10.13 -14.49 18.15
CA GLU A 50 -9.61 -13.52 19.12
C GLU A 50 -8.22 -13.00 18.73
N ILE A 51 -7.32 -13.87 18.27
CA ILE A 51 -6.00 -13.49 17.75
C ILE A 51 -6.16 -12.55 16.55
N ALA A 52 -7.01 -12.89 15.58
CA ALA A 52 -7.24 -12.07 14.41
C ALA A 52 -7.80 -10.68 14.77
N ASN A 53 -8.73 -10.60 15.74
CA ASN A 53 -9.25 -9.32 16.23
C ASN A 53 -8.17 -8.47 16.89
N VAL A 54 -7.31 -9.09 17.71
CA VAL A 54 -6.17 -8.41 18.34
C VAL A 54 -5.15 -7.94 17.30
N GLU A 55 -4.90 -8.72 16.24
CA GLU A 55 -4.03 -8.33 15.13
C GLU A 55 -4.60 -7.12 14.37
N ILE A 56 -5.91 -7.10 14.11
CA ILE A 56 -6.59 -5.95 13.50
C ILE A 56 -6.41 -4.70 14.37
N GLU A 57 -6.67 -4.79 15.67
CA GLU A 57 -6.50 -3.66 16.59
C GLU A 57 -5.06 -3.14 16.60
N GLN A 58 -4.07 -4.04 16.60
CA GLN A 58 -2.66 -3.65 16.51
C GLN A 58 -2.32 -2.95 15.19
N MET A 59 -2.88 -3.41 14.07
CA MET A 59 -2.71 -2.74 12.78
C MET A 59 -3.35 -1.34 12.81
N GLU A 60 -4.56 -1.19 13.34
CA GLU A 60 -5.20 0.12 13.48
C GLU A 60 -4.36 1.09 14.31
N HIS A 61 -3.85 0.66 15.46
CA HIS A 61 -2.97 1.47 16.30
C HIS A 61 -1.67 1.83 15.59
N ALA A 62 -1.05 0.90 14.86
CA ALA A 62 0.17 1.15 14.10
C ALA A 62 -0.06 2.21 13.01
N LEU A 63 -1.15 2.08 12.26
CA LEU A 63 -1.54 3.00 11.20
C LEU A 63 -1.88 4.40 11.74
N MET A 64 -2.57 4.49 12.86
CA MET A 64 -2.86 5.75 13.53
C MET A 64 -1.58 6.45 13.99
N ASN A 65 -0.66 5.69 14.59
CA ASN A 65 0.64 6.22 14.99
C ASN A 65 1.46 6.71 13.78
N GLU A 66 1.47 5.95 12.68
CA GLU A 66 2.14 6.37 11.45
C GLU A 66 1.54 7.67 10.89
N LEU A 67 0.21 7.79 10.89
CA LEU A 67 -0.49 8.99 10.44
C LEU A 67 -0.14 10.22 11.27
N LEU A 68 -0.13 10.09 12.60
CA LEU A 68 0.26 11.16 13.51
C LEU A 68 1.70 11.61 13.24
N ASN A 69 2.63 10.66 13.10
CA ASN A 69 4.03 10.97 12.79
C ASN A 69 4.17 11.71 11.44
N LEU A 70 3.45 11.28 10.40
CA LEU A 70 3.47 11.96 9.10
C LEU A 70 2.88 13.38 9.19
N TYR A 71 1.82 13.56 9.97
CA TYR A 71 1.20 14.86 10.18
C TYR A 71 2.13 15.83 10.93
N ASP A 72 2.79 15.36 11.99
CA ASP A 72 3.77 16.15 12.73
C ASP A 72 4.94 16.55 11.83
N PHE A 73 5.43 15.61 11.02
CA PHE A 73 6.48 15.87 10.06
C PHE A 73 6.09 16.89 8.99
N TYR A 74 4.85 16.81 8.47
CA TYR A 74 4.29 17.82 7.57
C TYR A 74 4.24 19.20 8.24
N SER A 75 3.75 19.27 9.47
CA SER A 75 3.61 20.52 10.25
C SER A 75 4.97 21.19 10.48
N ILE A 76 6.00 20.41 10.82
CA ILE A 76 7.39 20.91 10.94
C ILE A 76 7.88 21.50 9.61
N ARG A 77 7.58 20.86 8.48
CA ARG A 77 8.01 21.36 7.16
C ARG A 77 7.29 22.62 6.73
N VAL A 78 6.04 22.82 7.13
CA VAL A 78 5.34 24.11 6.98
C VAL A 78 6.10 25.20 7.75
N ALA A 79 6.41 24.95 9.02
CA ALA A 79 7.16 25.91 9.84
C ALA A 79 8.56 26.22 9.25
N LEU A 80 9.27 25.21 8.74
CA LEU A 80 10.56 25.42 8.07
C LEU A 80 10.44 26.23 6.77
N LEU A 81 9.35 26.07 6.02
CA LEU A 81 9.08 26.90 4.85
C LEU A 81 8.85 28.36 5.26
N ASP A 82 8.11 28.60 6.33
CA ASP A 82 7.86 29.96 6.82
C ASP A 82 9.17 30.65 7.25
N VAL A 83 10.03 29.94 7.97
CA VAL A 83 11.39 30.43 8.32
C VAL A 83 12.22 30.71 7.07
N ALA A 84 12.15 29.83 6.05
CA ALA A 84 12.88 30.03 4.80
C ALA A 84 12.33 31.22 3.99
N ASN A 85 11.03 31.50 4.07
CA ASN A 85 10.40 32.68 3.47
C ASN A 85 10.89 33.97 4.13
N GLU A 86 10.91 34.02 5.46
CA GLU A 86 11.45 35.18 6.19
C GLU A 86 12.95 35.38 5.90
N SER A 87 13.71 34.28 5.81
CA SER A 87 15.14 34.33 5.50
C SER A 87 15.45 34.86 4.10
N ILE A 88 14.60 34.59 3.10
CA ILE A 88 14.78 35.16 1.75
C ILE A 88 14.37 36.63 1.72
N GLU A 89 13.28 37.01 2.39
CA GLU A 89 12.84 38.41 2.47
C GLU A 89 13.92 39.31 3.11
N ALA A 90 14.52 38.86 4.20
CA ALA A 90 15.64 39.56 4.84
C ALA A 90 16.86 39.66 3.90
N ALA A 91 17.15 38.59 3.13
CA ALA A 91 18.26 38.60 2.19
C ALA A 91 17.99 39.49 0.97
N GLU A 92 16.74 39.59 0.50
CA GLU A 92 16.31 40.51 -0.56
C GLU A 92 16.50 41.96 -0.13
N LEU A 93 16.07 42.31 1.07
CA LEU A 93 16.28 43.65 1.63
C LEU A 93 17.76 44.00 1.76
N ASN A 94 18.57 43.06 2.27
CA ASN A 94 20.01 43.27 2.37
C ASN A 94 20.66 43.43 0.98
N MET A 95 20.20 42.67 -0.01
CA MET A 95 20.67 42.78 -1.38
C MET A 95 20.32 44.14 -2.01
N SER A 96 19.12 44.67 -1.78
CA SER A 96 18.73 45.99 -2.29
C SER A 96 19.56 47.11 -1.66
N ILE A 97 19.80 47.04 -0.34
CA ILE A 97 20.67 48.00 0.36
C ILE A 97 22.11 47.90 -0.16
N ALA A 98 22.60 46.69 -0.40
CA ALA A 98 23.93 46.45 -0.94
C ALA A 98 24.08 47.04 -2.35
N ASP A 99 23.04 46.95 -3.18
CA ASP A 99 23.04 47.52 -4.53
C ASP A 99 23.21 49.06 -4.49
N GLU A 100 22.45 49.73 -3.63
CA GLU A 100 22.57 51.18 -3.42
C GLU A 100 23.95 51.58 -2.89
N LYS A 101 24.46 50.84 -1.90
CA LYS A 101 25.80 51.07 -1.33
C LYS A 101 26.92 50.82 -2.34
N PHE A 102 26.78 49.82 -3.20
CA PHE A 102 27.76 49.52 -4.23
C PHE A 102 27.76 50.63 -5.29
N ARG A 103 26.59 51.06 -5.75
CA ARG A 103 26.44 52.14 -6.73
C ARG A 103 26.95 53.49 -6.22
N SER A 104 26.85 53.73 -4.91
CA SER A 104 27.41 54.93 -4.25
C SER A 104 28.90 54.81 -3.92
N GLY A 105 29.53 53.64 -4.13
CA GLY A 105 30.92 53.37 -3.78
C GLY A 105 31.18 53.16 -2.28
N ALA A 106 30.13 52.99 -1.48
CA ALA A 106 30.22 52.79 -0.04
C ALA A 106 30.63 51.37 0.37
N ILE A 107 30.50 50.38 -0.52
CA ILE A 107 31.01 49.02 -0.34
C ILE A 107 31.81 48.58 -1.58
N SER A 108 32.74 47.65 -1.38
CA SER A 108 33.54 47.03 -2.43
C SER A 108 32.75 46.01 -3.26
N SER A 109 33.29 45.63 -4.43
CA SER A 109 32.72 44.56 -5.26
C SER A 109 32.74 43.19 -4.55
N PHE A 110 33.71 42.96 -3.66
CA PHE A 110 33.80 41.73 -2.88
C PHE A 110 32.67 41.65 -1.85
N GLU A 111 32.44 42.71 -1.06
CA GLU A 111 31.34 42.76 -0.10
C GLU A 111 29.97 42.64 -0.78
N TYR A 112 29.80 43.29 -1.94
CA TYR A 112 28.58 43.13 -2.75
C TYR A 112 28.38 41.68 -3.21
N ARG A 113 29.46 40.99 -3.61
CA ARG A 113 29.43 39.58 -4.00
C ARG A 113 29.08 38.66 -2.84
N ASP A 114 29.56 38.94 -1.64
CA ASP A 114 29.22 38.16 -0.44
C ASP A 114 27.72 38.24 -0.13
N ILE A 115 27.12 39.43 -0.26
CA ILE A 115 25.68 39.63 -0.05
C ILE A 115 24.86 38.91 -1.14
N GLN A 116 25.31 38.96 -2.40
CA GLN A 116 24.69 38.17 -3.48
C GLN A 116 24.69 36.66 -3.17
N LEU A 117 25.78 36.14 -2.62
CA LEU A 117 25.87 34.73 -2.23
C LEU A 117 24.91 34.40 -1.09
N ILE A 118 24.76 35.29 -0.10
CA ILE A 118 23.78 35.13 0.98
C ILE A 118 22.36 35.06 0.39
N TYR A 119 21.99 35.98 -0.49
CA TYR A 119 20.69 35.94 -1.18
C TYR A 119 20.47 34.64 -1.95
N LEU A 120 21.46 34.21 -2.75
CA LEU A 120 21.37 32.97 -3.52
C LEU A 120 21.19 31.74 -2.62
N THR A 121 21.94 31.66 -1.52
CA THR A 121 21.83 30.55 -0.57
C THR A 121 20.50 30.55 0.19
N SER A 122 19.96 31.71 0.55
CA SER A 122 18.59 31.82 1.10
C SER A 122 17.53 31.36 0.09
N ALA A 123 17.69 31.72 -1.19
CA ALA A 123 16.76 31.32 -2.24
C ALA A 123 16.78 29.79 -2.45
N LEU A 124 17.97 29.19 -2.41
CA LEU A 124 18.14 27.73 -2.47
C LEU A 124 17.46 27.03 -1.29
N ARG A 125 17.66 27.52 -0.06
CA ARG A 125 17.01 26.97 1.14
C ARG A 125 15.49 27.01 1.05
N ARG A 126 14.93 28.09 0.50
CA ARG A 126 13.48 28.20 0.26
C ARG A 126 13.00 27.15 -0.75
N LEU A 127 13.73 26.96 -1.85
CA LEU A 127 13.40 25.93 -2.83
C LEU A 127 13.41 24.53 -2.21
N GLU A 128 14.44 24.21 -1.42
CA GLU A 128 14.55 22.95 -0.68
C GLU A 128 13.37 22.77 0.29
N ALA A 129 12.99 23.81 1.03
CA ALA A 129 11.85 23.77 1.94
C ALA A 129 10.52 23.48 1.21
N ILE A 130 10.28 24.12 0.06
CA ILE A 130 9.11 23.85 -0.79
C ILE A 130 9.10 22.40 -1.27
N TYR A 131 10.22 21.92 -1.81
CA TYR A 131 10.34 20.54 -2.31
C TYR A 131 10.04 19.52 -1.20
N ASN A 132 10.63 19.75 -0.04
CA ASN A 132 10.44 18.96 1.17
C ASN A 132 8.97 18.94 1.62
N LEU A 133 8.31 20.09 1.63
CA LEU A 133 6.89 20.21 1.99
C LEU A 133 6.01 19.40 1.02
N ILE A 134 6.23 19.52 -0.29
CA ILE A 134 5.52 18.74 -1.31
C ILE A 134 5.68 17.23 -1.05
N GLY A 135 6.91 16.79 -0.74
CA GLY A 135 7.20 15.41 -0.39
C GLY A 135 6.38 14.92 0.81
N SER A 136 6.36 15.68 1.90
CA SER A 136 5.58 15.32 3.11
C SER A 136 4.07 15.30 2.88
N ARG A 137 3.54 16.28 2.13
CA ARG A 137 2.12 16.31 1.76
C ARG A 137 1.75 15.10 0.93
N THR A 138 2.62 14.68 0.01
CA THR A 138 2.40 13.48 -0.82
C THR A 138 2.37 12.22 0.04
N SER A 139 3.29 12.08 1.01
CA SER A 139 3.29 10.94 1.93
C SER A 139 2.01 10.91 2.79
N LEU A 140 1.59 12.05 3.34
CA LEU A 140 0.36 12.17 4.13
C LEU A 140 -0.88 11.81 3.30
N THR A 141 -0.94 12.29 2.05
CA THR A 141 -2.05 11.99 1.12
C THR A 141 -2.06 10.52 0.72
N ARG A 142 -0.90 9.88 0.56
CA ARG A 142 -0.82 8.45 0.22
C ARG A 142 -1.39 7.58 1.34
N LEU A 143 -1.04 7.89 2.59
CA LEU A 143 -1.52 7.14 3.75
C LEU A 143 -3.03 7.35 3.96
N THR A 144 -3.48 8.61 4.01
CA THR A 144 -4.91 8.96 4.18
C THR A 144 -5.80 8.58 2.99
N GLY A 145 -5.31 8.74 1.76
CA GLY A 145 -6.01 8.36 0.54
C GLY A 145 -6.05 6.85 0.32
N GLY A 146 -5.02 6.11 0.74
CA GLY A 146 -5.03 4.65 0.79
C GLY A 146 -6.09 4.13 1.76
N PHE A 147 -6.18 4.71 2.97
CA PHE A 147 -7.19 4.32 3.95
C PHE A 147 -8.63 4.54 3.49
N LEU A 148 -8.92 5.64 2.79
CA LEU A 148 -10.29 5.94 2.33
C LEU A 148 -10.76 4.96 1.22
N MET A 149 -9.84 4.44 0.41
CA MET A 149 -10.18 3.50 -0.67
C MET A 149 -10.39 2.06 -0.16
N GLU A 150 -9.72 1.66 0.91
CA GLU A 150 -9.84 0.31 1.48
C GLU A 150 -11.18 0.11 2.21
N ASN A 151 -11.62 1.05 3.03
CA ASN A 151 -12.91 0.96 3.74
C ASN A 151 -14.13 1.00 2.80
N THR A 152 -14.04 1.71 1.67
CA THR A 152 -15.13 1.77 0.68
C THR A 152 -15.30 0.45 -0.10
N SER A 153 -14.28 -0.41 -0.13
CA SER A 153 -14.31 -1.67 -0.87
C SER A 153 -14.96 -2.83 -0.08
N ALA A 154 -15.18 -2.66 1.23
CA ALA A 154 -15.75 -3.68 2.11
C ALA A 154 -17.28 -3.61 2.22
N GLU A 155 -17.94 -2.55 1.74
CA GLU A 155 -19.40 -2.39 1.79
C GLU A 155 -20.13 -2.75 0.49
N SER A 156 -19.42 -3.19 -0.56
CA SER A 156 -20.01 -3.52 -1.87
C SER A 156 -19.82 -4.98 -2.27
N GLY A 157 -20.20 -5.91 -1.39
CA GLY A 157 -20.20 -7.36 -1.64
C GLY A 157 -21.40 -8.06 -1.01
#